data_AF-A0A959T1P6-F1
#
_entry.id   AF-A0A959T1P6-F1
#
_cell.length_a   1.000
_cell.length_b   1.000
_cell.length_c   1.000
_cell.angle_alpha   90.00
_cell.angle_beta   90.00
_cell.angle_gamma   90.00
#
_symmetry.space_group_name_H-M   'P 1'
#
loop_
_entity.id
_entity.type
_entity.pdbx_description
1 polymer ?
#
loop_
_entity_poly.entity_id
_entity_poly.type
_entity_poly.pdbx_seq_one_letter_code
_entity_poly.pdbx_strand_id
1 'polypeptide(L)'
;DDNTTGLPAYNSFSLSRIPDGTDTDQNNVDFQLRCVSPGEANSASSDFCVCTPAEAVISTNCIDDFSFNIVVDLSSLGGSSVVVISSDLYAYNQVALNTGQYILGPYLNNDVATITLGHDSNPLCDVVVAGITDDCTPAPPCTENEMTLTIATDDYPDEITWEIVPAGGGTPVCSGGPYFVDFNTEIEACCLPNGCYELVFFDSFNDGIDAPGGYILTDPDGDRVLISDGSYGGSGTAARPFCVPIGEVAITAANCDREDFLITE
;
A
#
# COMPACT_ATOMS: atom_id res chain seq x y z
N ASP A 1 10.51 6.66 -37.39
CA ASP A 1 11.17 5.62 -36.61
C ASP A 1 11.80 6.32 -35.42
N ASP A 2 10.99 6.65 -34.41
CA ASP A 2 11.53 7.14 -33.15
C ASP A 2 10.88 6.32 -32.04
N ASN A 3 11.69 5.39 -31.57
CA ASN A 3 11.41 4.41 -30.55
C ASN A 3 11.65 5.07 -29.19
N THR A 4 10.58 5.56 -28.55
CA THR A 4 10.63 6.34 -27.30
C THR A 4 10.89 5.50 -26.05
N THR A 5 11.45 4.30 -26.16
CA THR A 5 11.82 3.50 -24.99
C THR A 5 13.31 3.62 -24.72
N GLY A 6 13.69 4.56 -23.84
CA GLY A 6 15.02 4.54 -23.19
C GLY A 6 15.87 5.80 -23.27
N LEU A 7 15.37 6.94 -23.76
CA LEU A 7 16.10 8.22 -23.62
C LEU A 7 15.54 9.02 -22.43
N PRO A 8 16.40 9.56 -21.54
CA PRO A 8 15.95 10.43 -20.45
C PRO A 8 15.18 11.60 -21.04
N ALA A 9 14.05 11.97 -20.41
CA ALA A 9 13.15 13.01 -20.92
C ALA A 9 13.92 14.30 -21.27
N TYR A 10 14.01 14.62 -22.56
CA TYR A 10 14.69 15.83 -23.07
C TYR A 10 13.90 17.13 -22.82
N ASN A 11 12.88 17.11 -21.95
CA ASN A 11 12.04 18.29 -21.67
C ASN A 11 12.76 19.39 -20.88
N SER A 12 13.96 19.11 -20.34
CA SER A 12 14.75 20.08 -19.57
C SER A 12 15.91 20.69 -20.35
N PHE A 13 16.16 20.29 -21.61
CA PHE A 13 17.33 20.71 -22.37
C PHE A 13 16.96 21.42 -23.70
N SER A 14 17.63 22.53 -24.01
CA SER A 14 17.60 23.21 -25.32
C SER A 14 19.01 23.35 -25.89
N LEU A 15 19.11 23.56 -27.21
CA LEU A 15 20.36 23.90 -27.86
C LEU A 15 20.57 25.43 -27.78
N SER A 16 21.64 25.88 -27.14
CA SER A 16 21.92 27.31 -26.95
C SER A 16 23.32 27.69 -27.44
N ARG A 17 23.44 28.94 -27.92
CA ARG A 17 24.70 29.57 -28.35
C ARG A 17 25.30 30.38 -27.20
N ILE A 18 26.20 29.76 -26.46
CA ILE A 18 26.87 30.29 -25.26
C ILE A 18 28.38 30.43 -25.55
N PRO A 19 29.07 31.44 -24.98
CA PRO A 19 28.59 32.36 -23.93
C PRO A 19 27.93 33.66 -24.40
N ASP A 20 28.03 34.01 -25.68
CA ASP A 20 27.70 35.36 -26.16
C ASP A 20 26.76 35.37 -27.38
N GLY A 21 26.33 34.20 -27.85
CA GLY A 21 25.50 34.07 -29.05
C GLY A 21 26.27 34.27 -30.37
N THR A 22 27.59 34.41 -30.32
CA THR A 22 28.44 34.59 -31.51
C THR A 22 28.45 33.31 -32.35
N ASP A 23 28.27 33.46 -33.66
CA ASP A 23 28.44 32.38 -34.63
C ASP A 23 29.90 32.39 -35.11
N THR A 24 30.68 31.37 -34.75
CA THR A 24 32.08 31.25 -35.19
C THR A 24 32.22 30.38 -36.43
N ASP A 25 31.10 30.03 -37.08
CA ASP A 25 30.99 29.03 -38.15
C ASP A 25 31.51 27.64 -37.71
N GLN A 26 31.54 27.34 -36.40
CA GLN A 26 31.99 26.07 -35.83
C GLN A 26 30.91 25.46 -34.94
N ASN A 27 30.03 24.64 -35.53
CA ASN A 27 28.87 24.05 -34.84
C ASN A 27 29.21 23.33 -33.51
N ASN A 28 30.36 22.67 -33.41
CA ASN A 28 30.79 21.96 -32.19
C ASN A 28 31.34 22.88 -31.09
N VAL A 29 31.55 24.16 -31.41
CA VAL A 29 31.96 25.22 -30.48
C VAL A 29 30.74 26.07 -30.13
N ASP A 30 29.94 26.40 -31.14
CA ASP A 30 28.82 27.34 -31.05
C ASP A 30 27.56 26.74 -30.42
N PHE A 31 27.34 25.43 -30.54
CA PHE A 31 26.14 24.78 -29.99
C PHE A 31 26.47 23.86 -28.84
N GLN A 32 25.85 24.15 -27.69
CA GLN A 32 25.93 23.30 -26.52
C GLN A 32 24.52 23.02 -26.00
N LEU A 33 24.31 21.81 -25.51
CA LEU A 33 23.07 21.45 -24.83
C LEU A 33 23.04 22.16 -23.47
N ARG A 34 21.98 22.91 -23.20
CA ARG A 34 21.80 23.74 -22.00
C ARG A 34 20.42 23.52 -21.42
N CYS A 35 20.24 23.86 -20.14
CA CYS A 35 18.94 23.78 -19.51
C CYS A 35 17.99 24.80 -20.15
N VAL A 36 16.71 24.44 -20.33
CA VAL A 36 15.69 25.38 -20.79
C VAL A 36 15.41 26.36 -19.65
N SER A 37 15.60 27.66 -19.87
CA SER A 37 15.33 28.72 -18.88
C SER A 37 14.43 29.83 -19.47
N PRO A 38 13.13 29.57 -19.71
CA PRO A 38 12.26 30.53 -20.39
C PRO A 38 12.13 31.82 -19.59
N GLY A 39 12.44 32.96 -20.22
CA GLY A 39 12.34 34.28 -19.60
C GLY A 39 13.62 34.77 -18.90
N GLU A 40 14.63 33.90 -18.73
CA GLU A 40 15.93 34.26 -18.15
C GLU A 40 17.00 34.48 -19.23
N ALA A 41 18.06 35.21 -18.86
CA ALA A 41 19.22 35.35 -19.73
C ALA A 41 19.96 34.00 -19.87
N ASN A 42 20.47 33.73 -21.08
CA ASN A 42 21.31 32.56 -21.31
C ASN A 42 22.54 32.63 -20.39
N SER A 43 22.70 31.61 -19.52
CA SER A 43 23.83 31.52 -18.60
C SER A 43 24.65 30.25 -18.88
N ALA A 44 25.96 30.30 -18.62
CA ALA A 44 26.83 29.14 -18.77
C ALA A 44 26.61 28.05 -17.71
N SER A 45 25.77 28.31 -16.70
CA SER A 45 25.46 27.38 -15.62
C SER A 45 24.60 26.22 -16.12
N SER A 46 24.88 25.02 -15.61
CA SER A 46 24.07 23.82 -15.77
C SER A 46 23.18 23.53 -14.56
N ASP A 47 23.11 24.44 -13.58
CA ASP A 47 22.44 24.21 -12.28
C ASP A 47 20.93 23.95 -12.43
N PHE A 48 20.31 24.39 -13.53
CA PHE A 48 18.87 24.23 -13.79
C PHE A 48 18.49 22.89 -14.45
N CYS A 49 19.45 21.98 -14.69
CA CYS A 49 19.20 20.76 -15.49
C CYS A 49 18.81 19.54 -14.66
N VAL A 50 19.01 19.59 -13.34
CA VAL A 50 18.64 18.50 -12.45
C VAL A 50 17.70 19.09 -11.42
N CYS A 51 16.41 19.04 -11.75
CA CYS A 51 15.41 19.16 -10.73
C CYS A 51 15.61 18.00 -9.74
N THR A 52 15.87 18.32 -8.47
CA THR A 52 15.80 17.36 -7.37
C THR A 52 14.49 17.62 -6.63
N PRO A 53 13.44 16.82 -6.86
CA PRO A 53 12.17 16.98 -6.18
C PRO A 53 12.31 16.77 -4.67
N ALA A 54 11.32 17.24 -3.92
CA ALA A 54 11.20 16.90 -2.51
C ALA A 54 10.91 15.39 -2.33
N GLU A 55 11.41 14.82 -1.24
CA GLU A 55 11.12 13.43 -0.88
C GLU A 55 10.23 13.42 0.36
N ALA A 56 9.14 12.65 0.31
CA ALA A 56 8.24 12.48 1.44
C ALA A 56 7.57 11.10 1.40
N VAL A 57 7.19 10.61 2.59
CA VAL A 57 6.26 9.49 2.75
C VAL A 57 4.90 10.06 3.13
N ILE A 58 3.85 9.63 2.46
CA ILE A 58 2.48 10.06 2.73
C ILE A 58 1.72 8.88 3.35
N SER A 59 1.10 9.11 4.50
CA SER A 59 0.24 8.16 5.18
C SER A 59 -1.02 8.84 5.68
N THR A 60 -2.02 8.05 6.08
CA THR A 60 -3.25 8.55 6.71
C THR A 60 -3.28 8.17 8.19
N ASN A 61 -4.04 8.92 8.99
CA ASN A 61 -4.26 8.62 10.40
C ASN A 61 -5.69 9.00 10.78
N CYS A 62 -6.46 8.00 11.22
CA CYS A 62 -7.82 8.21 11.72
C CYS A 62 -7.83 9.06 12.99
N ILE A 63 -8.70 10.07 13.01
CA ILE A 63 -8.91 10.98 14.15
C ILE A 63 -10.10 10.50 14.96
N ASP A 64 -11.17 10.13 14.25
CA ASP A 64 -12.41 9.60 14.77
C ASP A 64 -13.12 8.77 13.69
N ASP A 65 -14.31 8.25 14.02
CA ASP A 65 -15.12 7.39 13.16
C ASP A 65 -15.55 8.03 11.82
N PHE A 66 -15.32 9.34 11.64
CA PHE A 66 -15.82 10.12 10.50
C PHE A 66 -14.72 10.84 9.73
N SER A 67 -13.50 10.90 10.28
CA SER A 67 -12.45 11.73 9.72
C SER A 67 -11.04 11.22 9.94
N PHE A 68 -10.17 11.53 8.97
CA PHE A 68 -8.74 11.23 9.00
C PHE A 68 -7.91 12.48 8.72
N ASN A 69 -6.66 12.45 9.14
CA ASN A 69 -5.64 13.38 8.66
C ASN A 69 -4.72 12.67 7.67
N ILE A 70 -4.16 13.44 6.74
CA ILE A 70 -3.04 13.01 5.91
C ILE A 70 -1.76 13.51 6.59
N VAL A 71 -0.82 12.60 6.83
CA VAL A 71 0.50 12.90 7.37
C VAL A 71 1.50 12.87 6.22
N VAL A 72 2.16 14.00 5.98
CA VAL A 72 3.26 14.12 5.03
C VAL A 72 4.56 14.16 5.83
N ASP A 73 5.30 13.06 5.82
CA ASP A 73 6.63 12.98 6.43
C ASP A 73 7.70 13.36 5.41
N LEU A 74 8.08 14.65 5.43
CA LEU A 74 8.99 15.24 4.47
C LEU A 74 10.45 14.95 4.88
N SER A 75 11.11 14.05 4.16
CA SER A 75 12.50 13.62 4.43
C SER A 75 13.54 14.51 3.75
N SER A 76 13.19 15.20 2.66
CA SER A 76 14.08 16.12 1.94
C SER A 76 13.30 17.22 1.24
N LEU A 77 13.84 18.45 1.24
CA LEU A 77 13.32 19.57 0.42
C LEU A 77 13.78 19.49 -1.05
N GLY A 78 14.64 18.51 -1.38
CA GLY A 78 15.26 18.41 -2.69
C GLY A 78 16.15 19.61 -3.00
N GLY A 79 15.92 20.24 -4.15
CA GLY A 79 16.64 21.42 -4.62
C GLY A 79 16.00 22.75 -4.19
N SER A 80 14.88 22.67 -3.48
CA SER A 80 14.06 23.81 -3.10
C SER A 80 14.50 24.41 -1.77
N SER A 81 14.35 25.73 -1.60
CA SER A 81 14.50 26.38 -0.28
C SER A 81 13.26 26.19 0.59
N VAL A 82 12.10 25.98 -0.02
CA VAL A 82 10.81 25.75 0.65
C VAL A 82 10.01 24.74 -0.15
N VAL A 83 9.23 23.89 0.50
CA VAL A 83 8.24 23.03 -0.18
C VAL A 83 6.85 23.52 0.15
N VAL A 84 6.02 23.76 -0.86
CA VAL A 84 4.61 24.16 -0.66
C VAL A 84 3.76 22.90 -0.69
N ILE A 85 3.33 22.43 0.48
CA ILE A 85 2.46 21.27 0.63
C ILE A 85 1.01 21.75 0.47
N SER A 86 0.34 21.28 -0.58
CA SER A 86 -1.04 21.67 -0.87
C SER A 86 -1.94 20.48 -1.16
N SER A 87 -3.24 20.66 -0.94
CA SER A 87 -4.27 19.70 -1.30
C SER A 87 -5.28 20.36 -2.25
N ASP A 88 -5.74 19.60 -3.23
CA ASP A 88 -6.87 19.97 -4.10
C ASP A 88 -8.19 20.12 -3.32
N LEU A 89 -8.33 19.44 -2.18
CA LEU A 89 -9.44 19.57 -1.26
C LEU A 89 -9.16 20.61 -0.16
N TYR A 90 -10.24 21.21 0.33
CA TYR A 90 -10.25 22.13 1.48
C TYR A 90 -9.29 23.33 1.40
N ALA A 91 -8.78 23.64 0.20
CA ALA A 91 -7.84 24.72 -0.07
C ALA A 91 -6.61 24.72 0.85
N TYR A 92 -6.13 23.51 1.21
CA TYR A 92 -4.94 23.39 2.06
C TYR A 92 -3.70 23.89 1.33
N ASN A 93 -2.91 24.74 2.00
CA ASN A 93 -1.65 25.25 1.47
C ASN A 93 -0.74 25.64 2.64
N GLN A 94 0.30 24.83 2.87
CA GLN A 94 1.29 25.03 3.93
C GLN A 94 2.69 25.12 3.34
N VAL A 95 3.48 26.07 3.84
CA VAL A 95 4.88 26.23 3.46
C VAL A 95 5.77 25.49 4.45
N ALA A 96 6.45 24.46 3.98
CA ALA A 96 7.48 23.72 4.70
C ALA A 96 8.85 24.36 4.47
N LEU A 97 9.48 24.81 5.57
CA LEU A 97 10.83 25.39 5.56
C LEU A 97 11.92 24.39 5.97
N ASN A 98 11.52 23.27 6.56
CA ASN A 98 12.40 22.21 7.04
C ASN A 98 11.75 20.84 6.77
N THR A 99 12.55 19.79 6.86
CA THR A 99 12.07 18.40 6.92
C THR A 99 11.25 18.15 8.18
N GLY A 100 10.42 17.10 8.17
CA GLY A 100 9.59 16.68 9.29
C GLY A 100 8.15 16.39 8.89
N GLN A 101 7.31 16.13 9.89
CA GLN A 101 5.91 15.77 9.68
C GLN A 101 4.99 16.98 9.59
N TYR A 102 4.16 16.99 8.56
CA TYR A 102 3.14 17.98 8.30
C TYR A 102 1.78 17.28 8.24
N ILE A 103 0.81 17.77 9.01
CA ILE A 103 -0.51 17.15 9.15
C ILE A 103 -1.53 18.01 8.41
N LEU A 104 -2.22 17.38 7.47
CA LEU A 104 -3.28 17.95 6.64
C LEU A 104 -4.61 17.36 7.09
N GLY A 105 -5.66 18.19 7.10
CA GLY A 105 -7.01 17.76 7.44
C GLY A 105 -7.65 18.58 8.57
N PRO A 106 -8.76 18.08 9.16
CA PRO A 106 -9.35 16.76 8.91
C PRO A 106 -10.02 16.64 7.53
N TYR A 107 -9.96 15.45 6.94
CA TYR A 107 -10.70 15.00 5.76
C TYR A 107 -11.86 14.10 6.21
N LEU A 108 -12.95 14.05 5.46
CA LEU A 108 -14.06 13.12 5.71
C LEU A 108 -13.73 11.74 5.14
N ASN A 109 -14.30 10.69 5.72
CA ASN A 109 -14.14 9.33 5.19
C ASN A 109 -14.47 9.25 3.69
N ASN A 110 -13.64 8.52 2.94
CA ASN A 110 -13.73 8.35 1.50
C ASN A 110 -13.48 9.62 0.67
N ASP A 111 -13.05 10.74 1.28
CA ASP A 111 -12.48 11.84 0.52
C ASP A 111 -11.23 11.35 -0.21
N VAL A 112 -11.13 11.67 -1.50
CA VAL A 112 -9.98 11.31 -2.34
C VAL A 112 -9.19 12.59 -2.62
N ALA A 113 -8.09 12.77 -1.90
CA ALA A 113 -7.23 13.94 -2.00
C ALA A 113 -6.06 13.71 -2.97
N THR A 114 -5.68 14.79 -3.65
CA THR A 114 -4.43 14.94 -4.38
C THR A 114 -3.53 15.90 -3.62
N ILE A 115 -2.39 15.39 -3.14
CA ILE A 115 -1.37 16.18 -2.46
C ILE A 115 -0.30 16.62 -3.45
N THR A 116 0.04 17.90 -3.45
CA THR A 116 1.13 18.46 -4.26
C THR A 116 2.21 19.01 -3.34
N LEU A 117 3.44 18.53 -3.50
CA LEU A 117 4.66 19.09 -2.93
C LEU A 117 5.28 20.04 -3.95
N GLY A 118 4.92 21.31 -3.88
CA GLY A 118 5.35 22.34 -4.82
C GLY A 118 6.78 22.83 -4.54
N HIS A 119 7.60 22.93 -5.58
CA HIS A 119 8.92 23.55 -5.51
C HIS A 119 8.80 25.07 -5.59
N ASP A 120 9.71 25.79 -4.93
CA ASP A 120 9.68 27.25 -4.80
C ASP A 120 9.89 28.04 -6.10
N SER A 121 10.51 27.44 -7.11
CA SER A 121 11.04 28.13 -8.29
C SER A 121 10.88 27.33 -9.58
N ASN A 122 10.50 26.05 -9.50
CA ASN A 122 10.38 25.20 -10.67
C ASN A 122 9.17 24.24 -10.56
N PRO A 123 8.03 24.57 -11.17
CA PRO A 123 6.84 23.71 -11.17
C PRO A 123 7.05 22.33 -11.80
N LEU A 124 8.11 22.14 -12.61
CA LEU A 124 8.46 20.81 -13.13
C LEU A 124 9.00 19.87 -12.05
N CYS A 125 9.33 20.40 -10.87
CA CYS A 125 9.78 19.65 -9.70
C CYS A 125 8.65 19.29 -8.74
N ASP A 126 7.43 19.70 -9.04
CA ASP A 126 6.30 19.46 -8.16
C ASP A 126 6.01 17.95 -8.13
N VAL A 127 5.98 17.38 -6.92
CA VAL A 127 5.57 15.99 -6.73
C VAL A 127 4.09 15.97 -6.47
N VAL A 128 3.34 15.27 -7.33
CA VAL A 128 1.89 15.13 -7.20
C VAL A 128 1.56 13.69 -6.85
N VAL A 129 0.89 13.50 -5.72
CA VAL A 129 0.41 12.20 -5.26
C VAL A 129 -1.10 12.24 -5.19
N ALA A 130 -1.76 11.49 -6.08
CA ALA A 130 -3.21 11.42 -6.18
C ALA A 130 -3.75 10.14 -5.53
N GLY A 131 -5.03 10.15 -5.18
CA GLY A 131 -5.72 8.95 -4.70
C GLY A 131 -5.55 8.67 -3.21
N ILE A 132 -5.12 9.66 -2.43
CA ILE A 132 -4.99 9.50 -0.98
C ILE A 132 -6.40 9.54 -0.36
N THR A 133 -6.80 8.46 0.28
CA THR A 133 -8.11 8.31 0.91
C THR A 133 -8.01 7.35 2.09
N ASP A 134 -8.95 7.46 3.03
CA ASP A 134 -9.09 6.55 4.15
C ASP A 134 -10.58 6.42 4.54
N ASP A 135 -10.93 5.31 5.18
CA ASP A 135 -12.25 5.09 5.77
C ASP A 135 -12.11 4.69 7.23
N CYS A 136 -12.30 5.67 8.11
CA CYS A 136 -12.22 5.48 9.54
C CYS A 136 -13.53 4.99 10.16
N THR A 137 -14.56 4.65 9.36
CA THR A 137 -15.77 4.07 9.93
C THR A 137 -15.42 2.78 10.67
N PRO A 138 -15.76 2.65 11.96
CA PRO A 138 -15.62 1.38 12.64
C PRO A 138 -16.41 0.34 11.85
N ALA A 139 -15.79 -0.81 11.61
CA ALA A 139 -16.51 -1.94 11.08
C ALA A 139 -17.79 -2.14 11.92
N PRO A 140 -18.97 -2.32 11.28
CA PRO A 140 -20.19 -2.59 12.02
C PRO A 140 -19.96 -3.74 13.00
N PRO A 141 -20.47 -3.66 14.25
CA PRO A 141 -20.31 -4.75 15.20
C PRO A 141 -20.86 -6.03 14.57
N CYS A 142 -20.10 -7.13 14.67
CA CYS A 142 -20.54 -8.37 14.07
C CYS A 142 -21.83 -8.85 14.75
N THR A 143 -22.93 -8.91 14.01
CA THR A 143 -24.22 -9.37 14.53
C THR A 143 -24.51 -10.84 14.23
N GLU A 144 -23.65 -11.50 13.44
CA GLU A 144 -23.79 -12.90 13.05
C GLU A 144 -22.62 -13.72 13.60
N ASN A 145 -21.75 -14.25 12.72
CA ASN A 145 -20.68 -15.18 13.09
C ASN A 145 -19.34 -14.43 13.12
N GLU A 146 -18.93 -13.95 14.29
CA GLU A 146 -17.61 -13.34 14.50
C GLU A 146 -16.54 -14.44 14.59
N MET A 147 -15.82 -14.64 13.50
CA MET A 147 -14.72 -15.58 13.44
C MET A 147 -13.42 -14.89 13.84
N THR A 148 -12.55 -15.60 14.55
CA THR A 148 -11.21 -15.10 14.89
C THR A 148 -10.17 -15.96 14.18
N LEU A 149 -9.35 -15.34 13.32
CA LEU A 149 -8.21 -15.95 12.67
C LEU A 149 -6.94 -15.55 13.42
N THR A 150 -6.29 -16.53 14.04
CA THR A 150 -5.00 -16.36 14.70
C THR A 150 -3.91 -16.93 13.80
N ILE A 151 -2.94 -16.12 13.44
CA ILE A 151 -1.83 -16.47 12.55
C ILE A 151 -0.54 -16.38 13.35
N ALA A 152 0.24 -17.45 13.39
CA ALA A 152 1.62 -17.43 13.83
C ALA A 152 2.51 -17.23 12.61
N THR A 153 3.16 -16.07 12.50
CA THR A 153 4.07 -15.78 11.38
C THR A 153 5.40 -16.51 11.54
N ASP A 154 6.13 -16.63 10.43
CA ASP A 154 7.46 -17.20 10.34
C ASP A 154 8.52 -16.09 10.14
N ASP A 155 9.64 -16.40 9.47
CA ASP A 155 10.72 -15.46 9.13
C ASP A 155 10.35 -14.50 7.98
N TYR A 156 9.23 -14.71 7.27
CA TYR A 156 8.84 -13.96 6.06
C TYR A 156 7.35 -13.53 6.08
N PRO A 157 6.93 -12.79 7.12
CA PRO A 157 5.53 -12.38 7.28
C PRO A 157 4.99 -11.48 6.15
N ASP A 158 5.87 -10.80 5.41
CA ASP A 158 5.51 -9.87 4.34
C ASP A 158 5.02 -10.57 3.07
N GLU A 159 5.17 -11.89 3.02
CA GLU A 159 4.74 -12.73 1.91
C GLU A 159 3.31 -13.26 2.11
N ILE A 160 2.82 -13.25 3.36
CA ILE A 160 1.57 -13.85 3.78
C ILE A 160 0.40 -12.89 3.53
N THR A 161 -0.52 -13.27 2.65
CA THR A 161 -1.85 -12.63 2.56
C THR A 161 -2.94 -13.69 2.62
N TRP A 162 -4.16 -13.29 2.98
CA TRP A 162 -5.27 -14.24 3.06
C TRP A 162 -6.60 -13.60 2.69
N GLU A 163 -7.55 -14.44 2.28
CA GLU A 163 -8.94 -14.06 2.03
C GLU A 163 -9.92 -15.14 2.49
N ILE A 164 -11.10 -14.72 2.94
CA ILE A 164 -12.25 -15.60 3.16
C ILE A 164 -13.28 -15.30 2.08
N VAL A 165 -13.50 -16.28 1.19
CA VAL A 165 -14.39 -16.18 0.03
C VAL A 165 -15.60 -17.11 0.19
N PRO A 166 -16.78 -16.77 -0.35
CA PRO A 166 -17.90 -17.70 -0.43
C PRO A 166 -17.51 -19.00 -1.15
N ALA A 167 -17.93 -20.14 -0.62
CA ALA A 167 -17.66 -21.45 -1.22
C ALA A 167 -18.24 -21.52 -2.63
N GLY A 168 -17.41 -21.91 -3.61
CA GLY A 168 -17.75 -21.85 -5.03
C GLY A 168 -17.40 -20.54 -5.73
N GLY A 169 -16.75 -19.60 -5.02
CA GLY A 169 -16.20 -18.35 -5.55
C GLY A 169 -17.13 -17.15 -5.35
N GLY A 170 -16.53 -15.96 -5.32
CA GLY A 170 -17.23 -14.69 -5.10
C GLY A 170 -16.27 -13.59 -4.69
N THR A 171 -16.81 -12.44 -4.29
CA THR A 171 -16.02 -11.38 -3.67
C THR A 171 -15.61 -11.80 -2.25
N PRO A 172 -14.35 -11.62 -1.84
CA PRO A 172 -13.92 -11.84 -0.46
C PRO A 172 -14.78 -11.06 0.53
N VAL A 173 -15.15 -11.71 1.64
CA VAL A 173 -15.86 -11.07 2.76
C VAL A 173 -14.86 -10.44 3.73
N CYS A 174 -13.71 -11.08 3.89
CA CYS A 174 -12.60 -10.60 4.70
C CYS A 174 -11.28 -10.91 3.99
N SER A 175 -10.27 -10.10 4.26
CA SER A 175 -8.91 -10.28 3.77
C SER A 175 -7.93 -9.59 4.70
N GLY A 176 -6.68 -10.05 4.73
CA GLY A 176 -5.63 -9.45 5.56
C GLY A 176 -4.22 -9.76 5.06
N GLY A 177 -3.24 -9.28 5.82
CA GLY A 177 -1.84 -9.20 5.40
C GLY A 177 -1.58 -8.10 4.35
N PRO A 178 -0.33 -7.92 3.89
CA PRO A 178 0.89 -8.55 4.40
C PRO A 178 1.24 -8.10 5.82
N TYR A 179 2.03 -8.90 6.51
CA TYR A 179 2.50 -8.62 7.87
C TYR A 179 4.00 -8.27 7.84
N PHE A 180 4.54 -7.70 8.92
CA PHE A 180 5.92 -7.16 8.87
C PHE A 180 6.75 -7.45 10.13
N VAL A 181 6.26 -8.36 10.98
CA VAL A 181 6.94 -8.74 12.22
C VAL A 181 7.14 -10.25 12.25
N ASP A 182 8.40 -10.65 12.24
CA ASP A 182 8.83 -12.05 12.23
C ASP A 182 8.42 -12.73 13.54
N PHE A 183 8.02 -14.01 13.46
CA PHE A 183 7.62 -14.84 14.61
C PHE A 183 6.60 -14.19 15.56
N ASN A 184 5.65 -13.45 15.01
CA ASN A 184 4.59 -12.77 15.74
C ASN A 184 3.29 -13.58 15.73
N THR A 185 2.36 -13.21 16.61
CA THR A 185 0.98 -13.67 16.55
C THR A 185 0.09 -12.53 16.09
N GLU A 186 -0.50 -12.69 14.90
CA GLU A 186 -1.49 -11.77 14.37
C GLU A 186 -2.89 -12.32 14.67
N ILE A 187 -3.82 -11.43 15.04
CA ILE A 187 -5.19 -11.79 15.40
C ILE A 187 -6.13 -10.93 14.57
N GLU A 188 -6.90 -11.58 13.71
CA GLU A 188 -7.83 -10.95 12.79
C GLU A 188 -9.26 -11.36 13.12
N ALA A 189 -10.17 -10.39 13.19
CA ALA A 189 -11.59 -10.63 13.40
C ALA A 189 -12.35 -10.48 12.08
N CYS A 190 -13.21 -11.44 11.76
CA CYS A 190 -13.98 -11.45 10.53
C CYS A 190 -15.44 -11.79 10.80
N CYS A 191 -16.36 -10.93 10.37
CA CYS A 191 -17.79 -11.19 10.49
C CYS A 191 -18.33 -11.88 9.24
N LEU A 192 -18.78 -13.13 9.39
CA LEU A 192 -19.31 -13.92 8.29
C LEU A 192 -20.83 -14.04 8.35
N PRO A 193 -21.54 -13.66 7.26
CA PRO A 193 -22.94 -14.02 7.10
C PRO A 193 -23.14 -15.53 7.09
N ASN A 194 -24.34 -16.02 7.45
CA ASN A 194 -24.66 -17.44 7.33
C ASN A 194 -24.42 -17.97 5.90
N GLY A 195 -23.56 -18.97 5.78
CA GLY A 195 -23.08 -19.46 4.49
C GLY A 195 -21.90 -20.40 4.62
N CYS A 196 -21.40 -20.89 3.49
CA CYS A 196 -20.18 -21.68 3.44
C CYS A 196 -19.08 -20.87 2.76
N TYR A 197 -17.86 -21.01 3.26
CA TYR A 197 -16.71 -20.21 2.91
C TYR A 197 -15.45 -21.06 2.76
N GLU A 198 -14.48 -20.51 2.04
CA GLU A 198 -13.13 -21.04 1.89
C GLU A 198 -12.16 -19.97 2.41
N LEU A 199 -11.28 -20.36 3.32
CA LEU A 199 -10.14 -19.55 3.76
C LEU A 199 -8.95 -19.92 2.87
N VAL A 200 -8.41 -18.92 2.19
CA VAL A 200 -7.31 -19.06 1.24
C VAL A 200 -6.15 -18.20 1.72
N PHE A 201 -4.99 -18.82 1.90
CA PHE A 201 -3.74 -18.13 2.11
C PHE A 201 -2.93 -18.09 0.81
N PHE A 202 -2.26 -16.98 0.60
CA PHE A 202 -1.31 -16.76 -0.47
C PHE A 202 0.05 -16.45 0.12
N ASP A 203 1.07 -17.04 -0.49
CA ASP A 203 2.45 -16.83 -0.15
C ASP A 203 3.24 -16.57 -1.44
N SER A 204 4.06 -15.52 -1.44
CA SER A 204 4.67 -15.00 -2.67
C SER A 204 5.89 -15.81 -3.14
N PHE A 205 6.58 -16.52 -2.24
CA PHE A 205 7.73 -17.38 -2.57
C PHE A 205 7.40 -18.86 -2.69
N ASN A 206 6.17 -19.24 -2.35
CA ASN A 206 5.56 -20.56 -2.49
C ASN A 206 6.07 -21.65 -1.54
N ASP A 207 6.48 -21.29 -0.33
CA ASP A 207 6.77 -22.20 0.77
C ASP A 207 5.66 -22.21 1.84
N GLY A 208 4.82 -21.16 1.90
CA GLY A 208 3.64 -21.10 2.75
C GLY A 208 3.91 -20.32 4.04
N ILE A 209 3.52 -20.87 5.19
CA ILE A 209 4.00 -20.37 6.50
C ILE A 209 4.89 -21.47 7.08
N ASP A 210 6.20 -21.23 7.09
CA ASP A 210 7.18 -22.22 7.50
C ASP A 210 7.18 -22.42 9.03
N ALA A 211 7.55 -23.62 9.49
CA ALA A 211 7.56 -23.91 10.92
C ALA A 211 8.57 -23.00 11.66
N PRO A 212 8.17 -22.33 12.76
CA PRO A 212 7.10 -22.71 13.68
C PRO A 212 5.74 -22.01 13.48
N GLY A 213 5.48 -21.42 12.31
CA GLY A 213 4.24 -20.72 12.02
C GLY A 213 3.05 -21.64 11.71
N GLY A 214 1.92 -21.02 11.37
CA GLY A 214 0.65 -21.69 11.06
C GLY A 214 -0.56 -20.80 11.37
N TYR A 215 -1.76 -21.36 11.25
CA TYR A 215 -2.98 -20.59 11.55
C TYR A 215 -4.09 -21.43 12.20
N ILE A 216 -4.95 -20.74 12.95
CA ILE A 216 -6.13 -21.29 13.60
C ILE A 216 -7.30 -20.34 13.36
N LEU A 217 -8.41 -20.86 12.83
CA LEU A 217 -9.68 -20.14 12.78
C LEU A 217 -10.60 -20.67 13.89
N THR A 218 -11.12 -19.77 14.73
CA THR A 218 -12.11 -20.09 15.77
C THR A 218 -13.43 -19.38 15.54
N ASP A 219 -14.52 -19.97 16.04
CA ASP A 219 -15.85 -19.38 16.04
C ASP A 219 -16.09 -18.45 17.26
N PRO A 220 -17.28 -17.83 17.38
CA PRO A 220 -17.61 -16.94 18.51
C PRO A 220 -17.59 -17.61 19.89
N ASP A 221 -17.77 -18.93 19.95
CA ASP A 221 -17.75 -19.70 21.20
C ASP A 221 -16.31 -20.13 21.57
N GLY A 222 -15.34 -19.88 20.68
CA GLY A 222 -13.93 -20.20 20.85
C GLY A 222 -13.55 -21.60 20.35
N ASP A 223 -14.46 -22.29 19.67
CA ASP A 223 -14.21 -23.62 19.11
C ASP A 223 -13.39 -23.51 17.82
N ARG A 224 -12.44 -24.44 17.65
CA ARG A 224 -11.53 -24.46 16.49
C ARG A 224 -12.23 -25.03 15.27
N VAL A 225 -12.31 -24.22 14.21
CA VAL A 225 -12.96 -24.53 12.93
C VAL A 225 -11.95 -25.09 11.94
N LEU A 226 -10.82 -24.41 11.82
CA LEU A 226 -9.71 -24.78 10.95
C LEU A 226 -8.40 -24.65 11.72
N ILE A 227 -7.48 -25.58 11.46
CA ILE A 227 -6.14 -25.59 12.01
C ILE A 227 -5.20 -26.02 10.88
N SER A 228 -4.11 -25.30 10.71
CA SER A 228 -3.06 -25.65 9.74
C SER A 228 -1.70 -25.31 10.33
N ASP A 229 -0.70 -26.13 9.99
CA ASP A 229 0.71 -25.92 10.29
C ASP A 229 1.42 -25.05 9.25
N GLY A 230 0.67 -24.44 8.32
CA GLY A 230 1.22 -23.52 7.32
C GLY A 230 1.82 -24.19 6.08
N SER A 231 1.84 -25.53 6.02
CA SER A 231 2.46 -26.28 4.90
C SER A 231 1.57 -26.35 3.66
N TYR A 232 1.46 -25.25 2.92
CA TYR A 232 0.61 -25.17 1.74
C TYR A 232 1.28 -24.62 0.46
N GLY A 233 2.54 -24.20 0.53
CA GLY A 233 3.26 -23.63 -0.61
C GLY A 233 2.65 -22.30 -1.10
N GLY A 234 2.61 -22.07 -2.41
CA GLY A 234 2.22 -20.77 -3.03
C GLY A 234 0.79 -20.29 -2.88
N SER A 235 -0.15 -21.22 -2.79
CA SER A 235 -1.53 -20.90 -2.51
C SER A 235 -2.14 -22.08 -1.77
N GLY A 236 -2.51 -21.85 -0.52
CA GLY A 236 -3.05 -22.85 0.36
C GLY A 236 -4.49 -22.61 0.67
N THR A 237 -5.37 -23.45 0.13
CA THR A 237 -6.71 -23.56 0.68
C THR A 237 -6.63 -24.32 2.00
N ALA A 238 -7.35 -23.88 3.02
CA ALA A 238 -7.77 -24.83 4.04
C ALA A 238 -8.51 -25.98 3.32
N ALA A 239 -8.12 -27.23 3.57
CA ALA A 239 -8.39 -28.37 2.70
C ALA A 239 -9.87 -28.66 2.37
N ARG A 240 -10.84 -27.96 2.98
CA ARG A 240 -12.29 -28.10 2.77
C ARG A 240 -13.02 -26.77 3.10
N PRO A 241 -14.12 -26.42 2.39
CA PRO A 241 -14.96 -25.30 2.80
C PRO A 241 -15.55 -25.55 4.20
N PHE A 242 -15.69 -24.49 4.99
CA PHE A 242 -16.38 -24.51 6.28
C PHE A 242 -17.70 -23.74 6.16
N CYS A 243 -18.67 -24.02 7.03
CA CYS A 243 -19.96 -23.32 7.03
C CYS A 243 -20.24 -22.71 8.39
N VAL A 244 -20.87 -21.54 8.37
CA VAL A 244 -21.37 -20.83 9.55
C VAL A 244 -22.90 -20.64 9.44
N PRO A 245 -23.65 -20.75 10.55
CA PRO A 245 -23.17 -21.06 11.90
C PRO A 245 -22.67 -22.50 11.98
N ILE A 246 -21.68 -22.74 12.84
CA ILE A 246 -21.16 -24.09 13.06
C ILE A 246 -22.23 -24.89 13.78
N GLY A 247 -22.61 -26.03 13.20
CA GLY A 247 -23.60 -26.90 13.83
C GLY A 247 -23.08 -27.48 15.14
N GLU A 248 -23.98 -27.78 16.08
CA GLU A 248 -23.65 -28.37 17.40
C GLU A 248 -23.08 -29.82 17.32
N VAL A 249 -22.83 -30.35 16.13
CA VAL A 249 -22.34 -31.71 15.91
C VAL A 249 -20.83 -31.72 16.10
N ALA A 250 -20.39 -31.93 17.34
CA ALA A 250 -18.99 -32.11 17.67
C ALA A 250 -18.53 -33.57 17.49
N ILE A 251 -17.31 -33.75 16.99
CA ILE A 251 -16.60 -35.04 17.07
C ILE A 251 -16.28 -35.26 18.55
N THR A 252 -16.76 -36.36 19.14
CA THR A 252 -16.38 -36.69 20.52
C THR A 252 -14.89 -37.01 20.57
N ALA A 253 -14.20 -36.76 21.69
CA ALA A 253 -12.77 -37.05 21.84
C ALA A 253 -12.39 -38.52 21.52
N ALA A 254 -13.36 -39.44 21.51
CA ALA A 254 -13.20 -40.83 21.09
C ALA A 254 -13.02 -41.02 19.56
N ASN A 255 -13.19 -39.95 18.78
CA ASN A 255 -13.26 -39.95 17.32
C ASN A 255 -12.25 -38.98 16.67
N CYS A 256 -11.42 -38.26 17.44
CA CYS A 256 -10.29 -37.51 16.89
C CYS A 256 -9.29 -38.47 16.25
N ASP A 257 -8.72 -38.10 15.09
CA ASP A 257 -7.69 -38.84 14.33
C ASP A 257 -8.11 -40.25 13.84
N ARG A 258 -9.41 -40.50 13.68
CA ARG A 258 -9.89 -41.74 13.03
C ARG A 258 -10.05 -41.55 11.52
N GLU A 259 -9.17 -42.19 10.76
CA GLU A 259 -9.16 -42.26 9.29
C GLU A 259 -10.33 -43.08 8.69
N ASP A 260 -10.98 -43.94 9.48
CA ASP A 260 -12.07 -44.83 9.03
C ASP A 260 -13.41 -44.45 9.67
N PHE A 261 -14.07 -43.42 9.13
CA PHE A 261 -15.45 -43.11 9.46
C PHE A 261 -16.41 -43.78 8.45
N LEU A 262 -17.07 -44.87 8.86
CA LEU A 262 -18.27 -45.35 8.19
C LEU A 262 -19.48 -44.67 8.83
N ILE A 263 -20.15 -43.80 8.08
CA ILE A 263 -21.41 -43.20 8.50
C ILE A 263 -22.46 -44.32 8.50
N THR A 264 -22.93 -44.75 9.67
CA THR A 264 -24.11 -45.61 9.78
C THR A 264 -25.33 -44.73 10.00
N GLU A 265 -26.31 -44.87 9.09
CA GLU A 265 -27.63 -44.21 9.15
C GLU A 265 -28.42 -44.49 10.45
#